data_AF-A0A7X7CCN8-F1
#
_entry.id   AF-A0A7X7CCN8-F1
#
_cell.length_a   1.000
_cell.length_b   1.000
_cell.length_c   1.000
_cell.angle_alpha   90.00
_cell.angle_beta   90.00
_cell.angle_gamma   90.00
#
_symmetry.space_group_name_H-M   'P 1'
#
loop_
_entity.id
_entity.type
_entity.pdbx_description
1 polymer ?
#
loop_
_entity_poly.entity_id
_entity_poly.type
_entity_poly.pdbx_seq_one_letter_code
_entity_poly.pdbx_strand_id
1 'polypeptide(L)' 'VLFGIFENRRRIWEDLLERGILIREVGPEGYLRVTVGTPEETAAFKAALKEVM' A
#
# COMPACT_ATOMS: atom_id res chain seq x y z
N VAL A 1 -5.85 -6.85 -4.95
CA VAL A 1 -5.13 -6.62 -6.22
C VAL A 1 -3.65 -6.37 -5.96
N LEU A 2 -2.76 -6.75 -6.87
CA LEU A 2 -1.35 -6.35 -6.83
C LEU A 2 -1.19 -4.96 -7.44
N PHE A 3 -0.28 -4.14 -6.92
CA PHE A 3 -0.01 -2.78 -7.41
C PHE A 3 1.44 -2.36 -7.20
N GLY A 4 1.87 -1.40 -8.03
CA GLY A 4 3.16 -0.75 -7.97
C GLY A 4 4.35 -1.60 -8.45
N ILE A 5 5.47 -0.92 -8.68
CA ILE A 5 6.82 -1.49 -8.72
C ILE A 5 7.67 -0.49 -7.93
N PHE A 6 8.00 -0.83 -6.68
CA PHE A 6 8.72 0.04 -5.78
C PHE A 6 10.14 -0.48 -5.58
N GLU A 7 11.16 0.40 -5.69
CA GLU A 7 12.55 0.04 -5.40
C GLU A 7 12.72 -0.45 -3.96
N ASN A 8 12.01 0.16 -3.01
CA ASN A 8 11.95 -0.27 -1.62
C ASN A 8 10.49 -0.47 -1.17
N ARG A 9 9.87 -1.58 -1.59
CA ARG A 9 8.48 -1.90 -1.22
C ARG A 9 8.26 -2.04 0.30
N ARG A 10 9.31 -2.44 1.04
CA ARG A 10 9.27 -2.61 2.49
C ARG A 10 9.02 -1.26 3.17
N ARG A 11 9.75 -0.22 2.76
CA ARG A 11 9.57 1.15 3.26
C ARG A 11 8.16 1.65 2.98
N ILE A 12 7.65 1.50 1.76
CA ILE A 12 6.27 1.90 1.43
C ILE A 12 5.25 1.17 2.30
N TRP A 13 5.46 -0.13 2.57
CA TRP A 13 4.59 -0.90 3.46
C TRP A 13 4.63 -0.41 4.91
N GLU A 14 5.82 -0.10 5.45
CA GLU A 14 6.01 0.44 6.80
C GLU A 14 5.36 1.83 6.94
N ASP A 15 5.60 2.74 5.98
CA ASP A 15 5.04 4.09 5.99
C ASP A 15 3.49 4.07 5.91
N LEU A 16 2.89 3.12 5.17
CA LEU A 16 1.45 2.92 5.16
C LEU A 16 0.91 2.36 6.48
N LEU A 17 1.65 1.44 7.11
CA LEU A 17 1.26 0.86 8.40
C LEU A 17 1.27 1.92 9.52
N GLU A 18 2.26 2.81 9.55
CA GLU A 18 2.33 3.93 10.48
C GLU A 18 1.12 4.87 10.37
N ARG A 19 0.53 4.95 9.17
CA ARG A 19 -0.69 5.72 8.87
C ARG A 19 -1.99 4.93 9.12
N GLY A 20 -1.89 3.73 9.68
CA GLY A 20 -3.03 2.86 9.98
C GLY A 20 -3.58 2.08 8.77
N ILE A 21 -2.87 2.06 7.64
CA ILE A 21 -3.28 1.36 6.42
C ILE A 21 -2.55 0.03 6.31
N LEU A 22 -3.18 -1.04 6.79
CA LEU A 22 -2.62 -2.38 6.73
C LEU A 22 -2.84 -3.04 5.36
N ILE A 23 -1.75 -3.23 4.63
CA ILE A 23 -1.71 -3.99 3.37
C ILE A 23 -0.74 -5.18 3.49
N ARG A 24 -0.53 -5.93 2.40
CA ARG A 24 0.36 -7.10 2.38
C ARG A 24 1.58 -6.87 1.50
N GLU A 25 2.76 -7.09 2.07
CA GLU A 25 4.02 -7.22 1.33
C GLU A 25 4.15 -8.64 0.76
N VAL A 26 3.60 -8.87 -0.44
CA VAL A 26 3.63 -10.17 -1.14
C VAL A 26 3.68 -9.99 -2.65
N GLY A 27 4.08 -11.04 -3.37
CA GLY A 27 4.13 -11.07 -4.83
C GLY A 27 5.56 -10.89 -5.37
N PRO A 28 5.69 -10.65 -6.69
CA PRO A 28 6.98 -10.42 -7.34
C PRO A 28 7.72 -9.23 -6.69
N GLU A 29 9.03 -9.16 -6.92
CA GLU A 29 9.86 -8.08 -6.39
C GLU A 29 9.30 -6.69 -6.74
N GLY A 30 9.30 -5.79 -5.76
CA GLY A 30 8.74 -4.44 -5.90
C GLY A 30 7.22 -4.33 -5.82
N TYR A 31 6.46 -5.43 -5.83
CA TYR A 31 4.99 -5.38 -5.72
C TYR A 31 4.48 -5.42 -4.28
N LEU A 32 3.34 -4.78 -4.06
CA LEU A 32 2.51 -4.89 -2.86
C LEU A 32 1.09 -5.34 -3.22
N ARG A 33 0.33 -5.85 -2.23
CA ARG A 33 -1.07 -6.28 -2.41
C ARG A 33 -2.01 -5.57 -1.44
N VAL A 34 -3.04 -4.92 -1.98
CA VAL A 34 -4.14 -4.31 -1.23
C VAL A 34 -5.44 -5.09 -1.48
N THR A 35 -6.25 -5.26 -0.44
CA THR A 35 -7.63 -5.74 -0.58
C THR A 35 -8.52 -4.53 -0.86
N VAL A 36 -9.37 -4.60 -1.90
CA VAL A 36 -10.34 -3.53 -2.16
C VAL A 36 -11.45 -3.66 -1.11
N GLY A 37 -11.55 -2.64 -0.25
CA GLY A 37 -12.59 -2.55 0.77
C GLY A 37 -13.74 -1.65 0.33
N THR A 38 -14.33 -0.97 1.31
CA THR A 38 -15.33 0.09 1.10
C THR A 38 -14.74 1.27 0.30
N PRO A 39 -15.59 2.15 -0.28
CA PRO A 39 -15.13 3.37 -0.93
C PRO A 39 -14.28 4.26 -0.01
N GLU A 40 -14.65 4.36 1.27
CA GLU A 40 -13.97 5.16 2.29
C GLU A 40 -12.58 4.60 2.61
N GLU A 41 -12.47 3.29 2.84
CA GLU A 41 -11.18 2.61 3.06
C GLU A 41 -10.28 2.73 1.83
N THR A 42 -10.86 2.59 0.63
CA THR A 42 -10.13 2.73 -0.64
C THR A 42 -9.63 4.17 -0.83
N ALA A 43 -10.42 5.18 -0.46
CA ALA A 43 -10.02 6.58 -0.50
C ALA A 43 -8.90 6.88 0.49
N ALA A 44 -8.99 6.37 1.73
CA ALA A 44 -7.96 6.50 2.74
C ALA A 44 -6.63 5.85 2.30
N PHE A 45 -6.68 4.64 1.74
CA PHE A 45 -5.51 3.98 1.14
C PHE A 45 -4.90 4.83 0.02
N LYS A 46 -5.70 5.33 -0.92
CA LYS A 46 -5.19 6.15 -2.04
C LYS A 46 -4.57 7.47 -1.57
N ALA A 47 -5.13 8.09 -0.54
CA ALA A 47 -4.57 9.30 0.06
C ALA A 47 -3.22 9.00 0.71
N ALA A 48 -3.17 8.01 1.61
CA ALA A 48 -1.94 7.62 2.28
C ALA A 48 -0.84 7.19 1.29
N LEU A 49 -1.19 6.42 0.24
CA LEU A 49 -0.24 5.99 -0.78
C LEU A 49 0.42 7.17 -1.51
N LYS A 50 -0.34 8.25 -1.80
CA LYS A 50 0.21 9.45 -2.43
C LYS A 50 1.20 10.21 -1.55
N GLU A 51 1.09 10.07 -0.23
CA GLU A 51 1.94 10.80 0.71
C GLU A 51 3.24 10.06 1.05
N VAL A 52 3.33 8.76 0.75
CA VAL A 52 4.50 7.91 1.03
C VAL A 52 5.29 7.53 -0.21
N MET A 53 4.73 7.79 -1.40
CA MET A 53 5.41 7.67 -2.70
C MET A 53 6.18 8.95 -3.02
#